data_AF-A0A7J6FNV4-F1
#
_entry.id   AF-A0A7J6FNV4-F1
#
_cell.length_a   1.000
_cell.length_b   1.000
_cell.length_c   1.000
_cell.angle_alpha   90.00
_cell.angle_beta   90.00
_cell.angle_gamma   90.00
#
_symmetry.space_group_name_H-M   'P 1'
#
loop_
_entity.id
_entity.type
_entity.pdbx_description
1 polymer ?
#
loop_
_entity_poly.entity_id
_entity_poly.type
_entity_poly.pdbx_seq_one_letter_code
_entity_poly.pdbx_strand_id
1 'polypeptide(L)'
;MYLIIVEYDYELKLISFPLALGITLNNPPETKLEGWRIAKTGLPVWMLGLGADRLRADMSRLLALLFHQGVLDEQFLQLQQLQDESSPNFVSEVVNIYFHESEKLLRNLRNLLMDKEFWDYKKMGIHLNQFMGSSSSIGAKRVRSVCVAFRAASEQNNRAGCLRALELLEHEYCYLKNKLHELFQLEQQRAMAAGVRYPMQN
;
A
#
# COMPACT_ATOMS: atom_id res chain seq x y z
N MET A 1 -36.71 -6.59 -16.90
CA MET A 1 -36.65 -7.44 -15.70
C MET A 1 -35.26 -8.04 -15.64
N TYR A 2 -34.43 -7.61 -14.71
CA TYR A 2 -33.15 -8.26 -14.42
C TYR A 2 -33.12 -8.56 -12.91
N LEU A 3 -32.83 -9.81 -12.57
CA LEU A 3 -32.62 -10.27 -11.20
C LEU A 3 -31.12 -10.22 -10.94
N ILE A 4 -30.67 -9.49 -9.92
CA ILE A 4 -29.28 -9.59 -9.43
C ILE A 4 -29.37 -10.15 -8.01
N ILE A 5 -28.79 -11.33 -7.81
CA ILE A 5 -28.61 -11.95 -6.49
C ILE A 5 -27.29 -11.41 -5.94
N VAL A 6 -27.34 -10.71 -4.81
CA VAL A 6 -26.15 -10.35 -4.04
C VAL A 6 -26.26 -11.06 -2.69
N GLU A 7 -25.37 -12.02 -2.45
CA GLU A 7 -25.24 -12.71 -1.16
C GLU A 7 -24.51 -11.82 -0.16
N TYR A 8 -25.17 -11.50 0.96
CA TYR A 8 -24.53 -11.03 2.18
C TYR A 8 -25.10 -11.83 3.35
N ASP A 9 -24.21 -12.19 4.27
CA ASP A 9 -24.41 -13.11 5.39
C ASP A 9 -25.67 -12.82 6.24
N TYR A 10 -26.50 -13.85 6.39
CA TYR A 10 -27.68 -14.02 7.28
C TYR A 10 -28.70 -12.86 7.39
N GLU A 11 -29.56 -12.71 6.37
CA GLU A 11 -31.03 -12.44 6.44
C GLU A 11 -31.55 -12.13 5.01
N LEU A 12 -32.37 -13.00 4.43
CA LEU A 12 -32.96 -12.84 3.08
C LEU A 12 -34.04 -11.75 3.09
N LYS A 13 -33.73 -10.53 2.64
CA LYS A 13 -34.75 -9.51 2.36
C LYS A 13 -34.93 -9.28 0.87
N LEU A 14 -36.09 -9.69 0.35
CA LEU A 14 -36.58 -9.36 -0.99
C LEU A 14 -36.97 -7.88 -1.05
N ILE A 15 -36.20 -7.06 -1.77
CA ILE A 15 -36.55 -5.66 -2.04
C ILE A 15 -37.07 -5.57 -3.47
N SER A 16 -38.36 -5.33 -3.63
CA SER A 16 -39.01 -5.07 -4.92
C SER A 16 -39.11 -3.56 -5.15
N PHE A 17 -38.63 -3.07 -6.30
CA PHE A 17 -38.84 -1.68 -6.73
C PHE A 17 -39.93 -1.65 -7.82
N PRO A 18 -41.05 -0.94 -7.62
CA PRO A 18 -42.02 -0.69 -8.67
C PRO A 18 -41.52 0.36 -9.67
N LEU A 19 -41.65 0.05 -10.95
CA LEU A 19 -41.45 0.96 -12.07
C LEU A 19 -42.66 1.91 -12.19
N ALA A 20 -42.41 3.20 -12.05
CA ALA A 20 -43.21 4.34 -12.50
C ALA A 20 -44.75 4.28 -12.32
N LEU A 21 -45.27 5.17 -11.47
CA LEU A 21 -46.62 5.72 -11.67
C LEU A 21 -46.56 7.24 -11.55
N GLY A 22 -47.04 7.91 -12.60
CA GLY A 22 -47.07 9.36 -12.74
C GLY A 22 -47.88 10.03 -11.64
N ILE A 23 -47.36 11.16 -11.16
CA ILE A 23 -48.03 11.98 -10.16
C ILE A 23 -48.65 13.17 -10.89
N THR A 24 -49.98 13.17 -10.97
CA THR A 24 -50.79 14.36 -11.21
C THR A 24 -50.80 15.25 -9.95
N LEU A 25 -50.64 16.55 -10.21
CA LEU A 25 -50.77 17.72 -9.35
C LEU A 25 -51.55 17.55 -8.03
N ASN A 26 -50.91 17.91 -6.92
CA ASN A 26 -51.51 18.66 -5.81
C ASN A 26 -50.41 19.40 -5.02
N ASN A 27 -50.50 20.73 -5.01
CA ASN A 27 -49.79 21.64 -4.08
C ASN A 27 -50.46 21.60 -2.68
N PRO A 28 -49.90 22.21 -1.61
CA PRO A 28 -48.51 22.43 -1.16
C PRO A 28 -48.35 21.98 0.35
N PRO A 29 -47.26 22.25 1.10
CA PRO A 29 -46.97 23.59 1.63
C PRO A 29 -45.49 24.00 1.54
N GLU A 30 -45.26 25.31 1.50
CA GLU A 30 -43.96 25.96 1.55
C GLU A 30 -43.08 25.41 2.68
N THR A 31 -42.00 24.73 2.34
CA THR A 31 -40.85 24.54 3.23
C THR A 31 -39.64 25.23 2.61
N LYS A 32 -39.28 26.33 3.27
CA LYS A 32 -38.07 27.12 3.13
C LYS A 32 -36.88 26.31 2.60
N LEU A 33 -36.40 26.73 1.44
CA LEU A 33 -35.07 26.41 0.92
C LEU A 33 -34.01 27.10 1.80
N GLU A 34 -33.81 26.60 3.02
CA GLU A 34 -32.71 27.04 3.89
C GLU A 34 -31.48 26.17 3.65
N GLY A 35 -30.55 26.72 2.86
CA GLY A 35 -29.13 26.57 3.15
C GLY A 35 -28.42 25.42 2.48
N TRP A 36 -28.32 25.43 1.15
CA TRP A 36 -27.12 24.90 0.50
C TRP A 36 -25.93 25.74 1.00
N ARG A 37 -25.24 25.28 2.06
CA ARG A 37 -23.94 25.81 2.42
C ARG A 37 -22.97 25.42 1.30
N ILE A 38 -22.88 26.31 0.32
CA ILE A 38 -21.86 26.29 -0.72
C ILE A 38 -20.54 26.44 0.04
N ALA A 39 -19.75 25.36 0.10
CA ALA A 39 -18.36 25.48 0.51
C ALA A 39 -17.71 26.54 -0.38
N LYS A 40 -16.78 27.35 0.15
CA LYS A 40 -16.16 28.46 -0.60
C LYS A 40 -15.28 28.02 -1.77
N THR A 41 -15.29 26.74 -2.12
CA THR A 41 -14.84 26.20 -3.39
C THR A 41 -16.10 25.84 -4.19
N GLY A 42 -16.26 26.31 -5.42
CA GLY A 42 -17.45 26.10 -6.24
C GLY A 42 -17.74 24.63 -6.65
N LEU A 43 -17.33 23.66 -5.83
CA LEU A 43 -17.50 22.23 -6.01
C LEU A 43 -18.42 21.69 -4.90
N PRO A 44 -19.47 20.93 -5.26
CA PRO A 44 -20.37 20.34 -4.27
C PRO A 44 -19.67 19.38 -3.30
N VAL A 45 -20.13 19.34 -2.05
CA VAL A 45 -19.58 18.48 -0.97
C VAL A 45 -19.54 16.99 -1.37
N TRP A 46 -20.48 16.51 -2.19
CA TRP A 46 -20.50 15.14 -2.71
C TRP A 46 -19.34 14.85 -3.67
N MET A 47 -18.81 15.85 -4.40
CA MET A 47 -17.63 15.68 -5.25
C MET A 47 -16.34 15.52 -4.43
N LEU A 48 -16.27 16.14 -3.24
CA LEU A 48 -15.12 15.98 -2.35
C LEU A 48 -15.04 14.57 -1.74
N GLY A 49 -16.19 13.94 -1.46
CA GLY A 49 -16.26 12.54 -1.01
C GLY A 49 -15.82 11.54 -2.07
N LEU A 50 -16.26 11.73 -3.32
CA LEU A 50 -15.90 10.87 -4.46
C LEU A 50 -14.38 10.77 -4.69
N GLY A 51 -13.64 11.86 -4.43
CA GLY A 51 -12.18 11.87 -4.53
C GLY A 51 -11.49 11.01 -3.47
N ALA A 52 -11.94 11.12 -2.21
CA ALA A 52 -11.40 10.31 -1.11
C ALA A 52 -11.73 8.82 -1.25
N ASP A 53 -12.95 8.51 -1.70
CA ASP A 53 -13.39 7.13 -1.95
C ASP A 53 -12.60 6.48 -3.09
N ARG A 54 -12.33 7.24 -4.16
CA ARG A 54 -11.49 6.78 -5.27
C ARG A 54 -10.04 6.50 -4.82
N LEU A 55 -9.44 7.41 -4.04
CA LEU A 55 -8.10 7.19 -3.48
C LEU A 55 -8.05 5.96 -2.57
N ARG A 56 -9.08 5.75 -1.75
CA ARG A 56 -9.20 4.53 -0.92
C ARG A 56 -9.27 3.27 -1.77
N ALA A 57 -10.09 3.28 -2.82
CA ALA A 57 -10.20 2.14 -3.75
C ALA A 57 -8.87 1.85 -4.47
N ASP A 58 -8.16 2.89 -4.92
CA ASP A 58 -6.86 2.76 -5.57
C ASP A 58 -5.79 2.19 -4.62
N MET A 59 -5.74 2.65 -3.37
CA MET A 59 -4.86 2.07 -2.35
C MET A 59 -5.17 0.60 -2.08
N SER A 60 -6.44 0.26 -1.87
CA SER A 60 -6.86 -1.12 -1.62
C SER A 60 -6.52 -2.03 -2.79
N ARG A 61 -6.70 -1.55 -4.03
CA ARG A 61 -6.31 -2.28 -5.24
C ARG A 61 -4.79 -2.49 -5.31
N LEU A 62 -4.01 -1.46 -5.03
CA LEU A 62 -2.55 -1.55 -5.02
C LEU A 62 -2.07 -2.57 -3.97
N LEU A 63 -2.58 -2.50 -2.74
CA LEU A 63 -2.25 -3.47 -1.69
C LEU A 63 -2.63 -4.88 -2.11
N ALA A 64 -3.86 -5.10 -2.56
CA ALA A 64 -4.32 -6.42 -3.02
C ALA A 64 -3.42 -7.00 -4.12
N LEU A 65 -2.96 -6.17 -5.07
CA LEU A 65 -2.00 -6.57 -6.09
C LEU A 65 -0.65 -6.99 -5.49
N LEU A 66 -0.11 -6.24 -4.53
CA LEU A 66 1.17 -6.55 -3.89
C LEU A 66 1.12 -7.85 -3.08
N PHE A 67 0.02 -8.12 -2.38
CA PHE A 67 -0.20 -9.39 -1.69
C PHE A 67 -0.37 -10.55 -2.67
N HIS A 68 -1.20 -10.37 -3.71
CA HIS A 68 -1.46 -11.40 -4.71
C HIS A 68 -0.18 -11.80 -5.47
N GLN A 69 0.66 -10.82 -5.82
CA GLN A 69 1.96 -11.06 -6.46
C GLN A 69 3.03 -11.63 -5.49
N GLY A 70 2.72 -11.76 -4.20
CA GLY A 70 3.66 -12.19 -3.18
C GLY A 70 4.80 -11.21 -2.92
N VAL A 71 4.62 -9.93 -3.28
CA VAL A 71 5.58 -8.85 -2.98
C VAL A 71 5.58 -8.60 -1.47
N LEU A 72 4.39 -8.50 -0.91
CA LEU A 72 4.13 -8.33 0.52
C LEU A 72 3.51 -9.59 1.13
N ASP A 73 3.68 -9.76 2.44
CA ASP A 73 2.99 -10.76 3.26
C ASP A 73 2.28 -10.14 4.46
N GLU A 74 1.61 -11.00 5.24
CA GLU A 74 0.79 -10.63 6.39
C GLU A 74 1.54 -9.79 7.44
N GLN A 75 2.88 -9.85 7.49
CA GLN A 75 3.66 -9.01 8.40
C GLN A 75 3.48 -7.52 8.09
N PHE A 76 3.25 -7.15 6.82
CA PHE A 76 2.94 -5.78 6.46
C PHE A 76 1.58 -5.34 7.03
N LEU A 77 0.57 -6.22 7.07
CA LEU A 77 -0.72 -5.92 7.70
C LEU A 77 -0.57 -5.72 9.20
N GLN A 78 0.24 -6.56 9.86
CA GLN A 78 0.57 -6.39 11.27
C GLN A 78 1.25 -5.04 11.54
N LEU A 79 2.18 -4.63 10.65
CA LEU A 79 2.82 -3.33 10.74
C LEU A 79 1.80 -2.19 10.63
N GLN A 80 0.81 -2.30 9.72
CA GLN A 80 -0.28 -1.34 9.59
C GLN A 80 -1.18 -1.28 10.82
N GLN A 81 -1.41 -2.40 11.51
CA GLN A 81 -2.21 -2.44 12.74
C GLN A 81 -1.55 -1.74 13.94
N LEU A 82 -0.23 -1.57 13.92
CA LEU A 82 0.50 -0.83 14.95
C LEU A 82 0.36 0.69 14.80
N GLN A 83 -0.13 1.17 13.65
CA GLN A 83 -0.36 2.59 13.42
C GLN A 83 -1.67 3.04 14.07
N ASP A 84 -1.61 4.09 14.88
CA ASP A 84 -2.77 4.67 15.55
C ASP A 84 -2.81 6.20 15.43
N GLU A 85 -3.80 6.83 16.07
CA GLU A 85 -3.96 8.28 16.06
C GLU A 85 -2.80 9.02 16.74
N SER A 86 -2.07 8.36 17.65
CA SER A 86 -0.90 8.92 18.33
C SER A 86 0.37 8.86 17.47
N SER A 87 0.40 7.96 16.49
CA SER A 87 1.55 7.65 15.65
C SER A 87 1.17 7.50 14.16
N PRO A 88 0.52 8.50 13.53
CA PRO A 88 -0.09 8.36 12.21
C PRO A 88 0.89 8.10 11.05
N ASN A 89 2.20 8.30 11.27
CA ASN A 89 3.26 8.09 10.28
C ASN A 89 4.09 6.83 10.52
N PHE A 90 3.77 6.04 11.55
CA PHE A 90 4.59 4.90 12.01
C PHE A 90 5.02 3.96 10.87
N VAL A 91 4.07 3.54 10.02
CA VAL A 91 4.36 2.61 8.91
C VAL A 91 5.34 3.24 7.92
N SER A 92 5.12 4.50 7.57
CA SER A 92 5.99 5.23 6.63
C SER A 92 7.40 5.44 7.18
N GLU A 93 7.54 5.70 8.48
CA GLU A 93 8.82 5.86 9.16
C GLU A 93 9.60 4.54 9.18
N VAL A 94 8.94 3.44 9.58
CA VAL A 94 9.55 2.10 9.60
C VAL A 94 9.99 1.67 8.20
N VAL A 95 9.16 1.90 7.19
CA VAL A 95 9.49 1.57 5.80
C VAL A 95 10.64 2.44 5.27
N ASN A 96 10.69 3.72 5.64
CA ASN A 96 11.82 4.60 5.27
C ASN A 96 13.14 4.14 5.91
N ILE A 97 13.12 3.74 7.19
CA ILE A 97 14.28 3.15 7.86
C ILE A 97 14.73 1.88 7.13
N TYR A 98 13.79 1.00 6.79
CA TYR A 98 14.08 -0.20 6.01
C TYR A 98 14.78 0.13 4.69
N PHE A 99 14.30 1.13 3.93
CA PHE A 99 14.93 1.49 2.66
C PHE A 99 16.35 2.04 2.85
N HIS A 100 16.56 2.88 3.87
CA HIS A 100 17.87 3.45 4.17
C HIS A 100 18.89 2.37 4.53
N GLU A 101 18.51 1.41 5.37
CA GLU A 101 19.40 0.30 5.75
C GLU A 101 19.64 -0.66 4.57
N SER A 102 18.60 -0.94 3.78
CA SER A 102 18.70 -1.81 2.60
C SER A 102 19.65 -1.25 1.54
N GLU A 103 19.70 0.07 1.32
CA GLU A 103 20.66 0.69 0.41
C GLU A 103 22.12 0.46 0.85
N LYS A 104 22.38 0.53 2.16
CA LYS A 104 23.70 0.22 2.72
C LYS A 104 24.05 -1.24 2.50
N LEU A 105 23.11 -2.16 2.72
CA LEU A 105 23.30 -3.59 2.52
C LEU A 105 23.56 -3.92 1.04
N LEU A 106 22.76 -3.38 0.11
CA LEU A 106 22.96 -3.54 -1.34
C LEU A 106 24.33 -3.04 -1.78
N ARG A 107 24.75 -1.85 -1.32
CA ARG A 107 26.07 -1.31 -1.65
C ARG A 107 27.19 -2.21 -1.13
N ASN A 108 27.07 -2.72 0.09
CA ASN A 108 28.07 -3.63 0.66
C ASN A 108 28.14 -4.95 -0.12
N LEU A 109 26.99 -5.51 -0.52
CA LEU A 109 26.93 -6.70 -1.37
C LEU A 109 27.59 -6.45 -2.72
N ARG A 110 27.22 -5.36 -3.42
CA ARG A 110 27.87 -4.96 -4.69
C ARG A 110 29.38 -4.90 -4.56
N ASN A 111 29.89 -4.21 -3.53
CA ASN A 111 31.33 -4.07 -3.30
C ASN A 111 32.02 -5.42 -3.12
N LEU A 112 31.39 -6.38 -2.45
CA LEU A 112 31.94 -7.73 -2.26
C LEU A 112 31.98 -8.54 -3.57
N LEU A 113 31.04 -8.31 -4.49
CA LEU A 113 30.99 -9.01 -5.78
C LEU A 113 31.87 -8.32 -6.86
N MET A 114 32.29 -7.08 -6.64
CA MET A 114 33.18 -6.35 -7.55
C MET A 114 34.63 -6.83 -7.49
N ASP A 115 35.07 -7.39 -6.36
CA ASP A 115 36.38 -8.03 -6.26
C ASP A 115 36.41 -9.28 -7.14
N LYS A 116 37.23 -9.31 -8.20
CA LYS A 116 37.22 -10.41 -9.16
C LYS A 116 38.06 -11.61 -8.71
N GLU A 117 39.01 -11.40 -7.79
CA GLU A 117 39.95 -12.42 -7.37
C GLU A 117 39.37 -13.25 -6.24
N PHE A 118 38.84 -12.63 -5.18
CA PHE A 118 38.35 -13.36 -4.02
C PHE A 118 37.07 -12.76 -3.42
N TRP A 119 35.99 -13.55 -3.38
CA TRP A 119 34.75 -13.14 -2.73
C TRP A 119 34.72 -13.62 -1.28
N ASP A 120 34.51 -12.68 -0.35
CA ASP A 120 34.24 -13.00 1.04
C ASP A 120 32.77 -13.44 1.21
N TYR A 121 32.51 -14.72 0.93
CA TYR A 121 31.19 -15.34 1.08
C TYR A 121 30.67 -15.31 2.53
N LYS A 122 31.57 -15.29 3.52
CA LYS A 122 31.18 -15.22 4.94
C LYS A 122 30.58 -13.85 5.23
N LYS A 123 31.24 -12.77 4.80
CA LYS A 123 30.75 -11.40 4.96
C LYS A 123 29.51 -11.13 4.12
N MET A 124 29.46 -11.65 2.89
CA MET A 124 28.26 -11.62 2.05
C MET A 124 27.07 -12.25 2.77
N GLY A 125 27.29 -13.42 3.37
CA GLY A 125 26.31 -14.12 4.16
C GLY A 125 25.77 -13.31 5.34
N ILE A 126 26.61 -12.55 6.04
CA ILE A 126 26.19 -11.67 7.14
C ILE A 126 25.24 -10.58 6.61
N HIS A 127 25.61 -9.92 5.50
CA HIS A 127 24.76 -8.89 4.91
C HIS A 127 23.43 -9.45 4.39
N LEU A 128 23.43 -10.65 3.80
CA LEU A 128 22.20 -11.32 3.37
C LEU A 128 21.30 -11.67 4.55
N ASN A 129 21.87 -12.15 5.66
CA ASN A 129 21.09 -12.45 6.88
C ASN A 129 20.44 -11.18 7.46
N GLN A 130 21.18 -10.07 7.50
CA GLN A 130 20.64 -8.77 7.91
C GLN A 130 19.50 -8.31 6.99
N PHE A 131 19.69 -8.44 5.68
CA PHE A 131 18.68 -8.07 4.68
C PHE A 131 17.43 -8.95 4.79
N MET A 132 17.59 -10.27 5.01
CA MET A 132 16.46 -11.16 5.24
C MET A 132 15.68 -10.75 6.48
N GLY A 133 16.37 -10.44 7.58
CA GLY A 133 15.75 -9.98 8.82
C GLY A 133 14.97 -8.68 8.64
N SER A 134 15.59 -7.65 8.05
CA SER A 134 14.94 -6.36 7.80
C SER A 134 13.78 -6.45 6.80
N SER A 135 13.90 -7.30 5.77
CA SER A 135 12.82 -7.55 4.82
C SER A 135 11.65 -8.27 5.50
N SER A 136 11.96 -9.19 6.42
CA SER A 136 10.93 -9.91 7.18
C SER A 136 10.17 -8.94 8.07
N SER A 137 10.83 -8.01 8.78
CA SER A 137 10.14 -7.09 9.71
C SER A 137 9.14 -6.15 9.07
N ILE A 138 9.27 -5.86 7.77
CA ILE A 138 8.30 -5.03 7.02
C ILE A 138 7.40 -5.84 6.07
N GLY A 139 7.49 -7.17 6.11
CA GLY A 139 6.71 -8.06 5.24
C GLY A 139 7.10 -8.02 3.77
N ALA A 140 8.34 -7.64 3.43
CA ALA A 140 8.87 -7.69 2.05
C ALA A 140 9.24 -9.12 1.63
N LYS A 141 8.22 -9.95 1.47
CA LYS A 141 8.31 -11.39 1.17
C LYS A 141 9.20 -11.68 -0.03
N ARG A 142 8.97 -11.01 -1.17
CA ARG A 142 9.68 -11.32 -2.42
C ARG A 142 11.17 -11.00 -2.34
N VAL A 143 11.51 -9.84 -1.76
CA VAL A 143 12.90 -9.44 -1.52
C VAL A 143 13.60 -10.45 -0.60
N ARG A 144 12.94 -10.84 0.50
CA ARG A 144 13.44 -11.88 1.41
C ARG A 144 13.70 -13.20 0.67
N SER A 145 12.76 -13.66 -0.17
CA SER A 145 12.91 -14.89 -0.94
C SER A 145 14.12 -14.85 -1.88
N VAL A 146 14.38 -13.71 -2.53
CA VAL A 146 15.58 -13.54 -3.35
C VAL A 146 16.85 -13.58 -2.49
N CYS A 147 16.86 -12.94 -1.32
CA CYS A 147 17.99 -13.04 -0.39
C CYS A 147 18.27 -14.47 0.08
N VAL A 148 17.23 -15.30 0.28
CA VAL A 148 17.39 -16.73 0.60
C VAL A 148 18.05 -17.47 -0.56
N ALA A 149 17.59 -17.25 -1.80
CA ALA A 149 18.19 -17.87 -2.98
C ALA A 149 19.65 -17.40 -3.20
N PHE A 150 19.92 -16.11 -2.97
CA PHE A 150 21.27 -15.57 -2.99
C PHE A 150 22.14 -16.27 -1.95
N ARG A 151 21.68 -16.37 -0.70
CA ARG A 151 22.42 -17.02 0.39
C ARG A 151 22.79 -18.46 0.04
N ALA A 152 21.87 -19.22 -0.53
CA ALA A 152 22.14 -20.58 -0.99
C ALA A 152 23.19 -20.61 -2.12
N ALA A 153 23.14 -19.68 -3.07
CA ALA A 153 24.15 -19.57 -4.13
C ALA A 153 25.54 -19.20 -3.57
N SER A 154 25.60 -18.34 -2.55
CA SER A 154 26.83 -17.98 -1.85
C SER A 154 27.45 -19.18 -1.12
N GLU A 155 26.64 -20.01 -0.46
CA GLU A 155 27.10 -21.21 0.25
C GLU A 155 27.63 -22.30 -0.69
N GLN A 156 27.12 -22.34 -1.92
CA GLN A 156 27.59 -23.25 -2.97
C GLN A 156 28.79 -22.69 -3.75
N ASN A 157 29.32 -21.53 -3.36
CA ASN A 157 30.36 -20.80 -4.11
C ASN A 157 30.00 -20.55 -5.58
N ASN A 158 28.70 -20.46 -5.89
CA ASN A 158 28.20 -20.31 -7.25
C ASN A 158 28.27 -18.83 -7.67
N ARG A 159 29.40 -18.45 -8.30
CA ARG A 159 29.66 -17.05 -8.70
C ARG A 159 28.58 -16.49 -9.62
N ALA A 160 28.23 -17.23 -10.67
CA ALA A 160 27.21 -16.81 -11.62
C ALA A 160 25.82 -16.71 -10.97
N GLY A 161 25.51 -17.61 -10.03
CA GLY A 161 24.28 -17.58 -9.24
C GLY A 161 24.19 -16.33 -8.37
N CYS A 162 25.27 -15.96 -7.68
CA CYS A 162 25.32 -14.75 -6.86
C CYS A 162 25.15 -13.47 -7.67
N LEU A 163 25.78 -13.36 -8.85
CA LEU A 163 25.62 -12.18 -9.72
C LEU A 163 24.18 -12.01 -10.20
N ARG A 164 23.56 -13.10 -10.67
CA ARG A 164 22.13 -13.09 -11.05
C ARG A 164 21.22 -12.78 -9.87
N ALA A 165 21.54 -13.32 -8.70
CA ALA A 165 20.77 -13.07 -7.49
C ALA A 165 20.89 -11.60 -7.03
N LEU A 166 22.06 -10.97 -7.18
CA LEU A 166 22.24 -9.55 -6.90
C LEU A 166 21.42 -8.68 -7.84
N GLU A 167 21.48 -8.94 -9.15
CA GLU A 167 20.68 -8.21 -10.15
C GLU A 167 19.18 -8.34 -9.86
N LEU A 168 18.71 -9.56 -9.57
CA LEU A 168 17.33 -9.81 -9.19
C LEU A 168 16.98 -9.10 -7.88
N LEU A 169 17.85 -9.13 -6.87
CA LEU A 169 17.62 -8.48 -5.59
C LEU A 169 17.44 -6.96 -5.76
N GLU A 170 18.25 -6.33 -6.60
CA GLU A 170 18.16 -4.90 -6.91
C GLU A 170 16.87 -4.55 -7.63
N HIS A 171 16.49 -5.37 -8.61
CA HIS A 171 15.22 -5.23 -9.32
C HIS A 171 14.04 -5.31 -8.36
N GLU A 172 14.03 -6.33 -7.50
CA GLU A 172 12.94 -6.56 -6.55
C GLU A 172 12.85 -5.50 -5.47
N TYR A 173 14.00 -5.05 -4.97
CA TYR A 173 14.09 -3.93 -4.04
C TYR A 173 13.52 -2.65 -4.68
N CYS A 174 13.90 -2.34 -5.92
CA CYS A 174 13.44 -1.14 -6.63
C CYS A 174 11.92 -1.20 -6.87
N TYR A 175 11.40 -2.34 -7.29
CA TYR A 175 9.97 -2.55 -7.49
C TYR A 175 9.19 -2.29 -6.19
N LEU A 176 9.63 -2.90 -5.08
CA LEU A 176 9.02 -2.70 -3.77
C LEU A 176 9.05 -1.22 -3.35
N LYS A 177 10.20 -0.57 -3.52
CA LYS A 177 10.39 0.85 -3.17
C LYS A 177 9.42 1.75 -3.91
N ASN A 178 9.29 1.56 -5.22
CA ASN A 178 8.39 2.35 -6.04
C ASN A 178 6.93 2.14 -5.66
N LYS A 179 6.53 0.89 -5.36
CA LYS A 179 5.15 0.56 -5.01
C LYS A 179 4.74 1.04 -3.62
N LEU A 180 5.64 0.95 -2.63
CA LEU A 180 5.38 1.51 -1.31
C LEU A 180 5.41 3.04 -1.33
N HIS A 181 6.24 3.65 -2.17
CA HIS A 181 6.19 5.10 -2.37
C HIS A 181 4.86 5.55 -2.98
N GLU A 182 4.37 4.85 -4.02
CA GLU A 182 3.04 5.09 -4.61
C GLU A 182 1.92 4.97 -3.56
N LEU A 183 1.99 3.94 -2.71
CA LEU A 183 1.02 3.75 -1.62
C LEU A 183 1.01 4.95 -0.65
N PHE A 184 2.17 5.39 -0.17
CA PHE A 184 2.26 6.52 0.77
C PHE A 184 1.86 7.85 0.14
N GLN A 185 2.10 8.04 -1.16
CA GLN A 185 1.59 9.22 -1.89
C GLN A 185 0.06 9.25 -1.92
N LEU A 186 -0.59 8.11 -2.16
CA LEU A 186 -2.05 8.01 -2.11
C LEU A 186 -2.59 8.26 -0.69
N GLU A 187 -1.90 7.76 0.35
CA GLU A 187 -2.25 8.02 1.75
C GLU A 187 -2.18 9.51 2.08
N GLN A 188 -1.11 10.19 1.66
CA GLN A 188 -0.93 11.63 1.87
C GLN A 188 -2.01 12.45 1.14
N GLN A 189 -2.32 12.10 -0.11
CA GLN A 189 -3.38 12.76 -0.88
C GLN A 189 -4.75 12.60 -0.20
N ARG A 190 -5.03 11.41 0.33
CA ARG A 190 -6.26 11.14 1.09
C ARG A 190 -6.30 11.95 2.38
N ALA A 191 -5.19 12.03 3.12
CA ALA A 191 -5.10 12.83 4.34
C ALA A 191 -5.33 14.32 4.06
N MET A 192 -4.76 14.86 2.97
CA MET A 192 -5.01 16.24 2.54
C MET A 192 -6.47 16.46 2.13
N ALA A 193 -7.08 15.54 1.39
CA ALA A 193 -8.49 15.63 1.00
C ALA A 193 -9.44 15.60 2.22
N ALA A 194 -9.07 14.87 3.28
CA ALA A 194 -9.82 14.82 4.54
C ALA A 194 -9.55 16.03 5.46
N GLY A 195 -8.33 16.58 5.43
CA GLY A 195 -7.88 17.71 6.25
C GLY A 195 -8.39 19.09 5.80
N VAL A 196 -9.06 19.20 4.66
CA VAL A 196 -9.77 20.42 4.20
C VAL A 196 -11.08 20.65 4.99
N ARG A 197 -11.27 20.01 6.15
CA ARG A 197 -12.27 20.40 7.16
C ARG A 197 -11.68 21.53 8.01
N TYR A 198 -12.14 22.76 7.75
CA TYR A 198 -11.69 23.98 8.44
C TYR A 198 -11.67 23.85 9.98
N PRO A 199 -10.70 24.52 10.67
CA PRO A 199 -10.76 24.69 12.11
C PRO A 199 -12.03 25.49 12.47
N MET A 200 -12.82 24.99 13.42
CA MET A 200 -13.82 25.80 14.09
C MET A 200 -13.09 26.87 14.90
N GLN A 201 -13.09 28.10 14.40
CA GLN A 201 -12.83 29.28 15.23
C GLN A 201 -14.05 29.47 16.13
N ASN A 202 -13.87 29.21 17.43
CA ASN A 202 -14.70 29.77 18.49
C ASN A 202 -14.25 31.22 18.76
#